data_AF-A0A1T1HUI8-F1
#
_entry.id   AF-A0A1T1HUI8-F1
#
_cell.length_a   1.000
_cell.length_b   1.000
_cell.length_c   1.000
_cell.angle_alpha   90.00
_cell.angle_beta   90.00
_cell.angle_gamma   90.00
#
_symmetry.space_group_name_H-M   'P 1'
#
loop_
_entity.id
_entity.type
_entity.pdbx_description
1 polymer ?
#
loop_
_entity_poly.entity_id
_entity_poly.type
_entity_poly.pdbx_seq_one_letter_code
_entity_poly.pdbx_strand_id
1 'polypeptide(L)' 'MKDRSHDEAMAELFRADPSYASELLAEVVRDGDMDELAILKRQLLSAALTMRDSPGSFSES' A
#
# COMPACT_ATOMS: atom_id res chain seq x y z
N MET A 1 2.44 -15.64 -8.24
CA MET A 1 3.55 -14.66 -8.10
C MET A 1 3.18 -13.25 -8.55
N LYS A 2 2.13 -13.04 -9.36
CA LYS A 2 1.69 -11.68 -9.78
C LYS A 2 1.13 -10.83 -8.62
N ASP A 3 0.58 -11.46 -7.58
CA ASP A 3 -0.06 -10.72 -6.48
C ASP A 3 0.93 -9.96 -5.61
N ARG A 4 2.16 -10.50 -5.40
CA ARG A 4 3.18 -9.78 -4.62
C ARG A 4 3.66 -8.51 -5.33
N SER A 5 3.93 -8.59 -6.63
CA SER A 5 4.36 -7.40 -7.39
C SER A 5 3.24 -6.35 -7.52
N HIS A 6 1.98 -6.80 -7.56
CA HIS A 6 0.85 -5.88 -7.58
C HIS A 6 0.67 -5.19 -6.24
N ASP A 7 0.79 -5.93 -5.13
CA ASP A 7 0.67 -5.36 -3.80
C ASP A 7 1.78 -4.36 -3.48
N GLU A 8 3.02 -4.64 -3.91
CA GLU A 8 4.16 -3.74 -3.75
C GLU A 8 3.97 -2.44 -4.55
N ALA A 9 3.52 -2.54 -5.80
CA ALA A 9 3.23 -1.37 -6.64
C ALA A 9 2.10 -0.50 -6.05
N MET A 10 1.03 -1.12 -5.54
CA MET A 10 -0.05 -0.39 -4.86
C MET A 10 0.42 0.23 -3.55
N ALA A 11 1.31 -0.45 -2.81
CA ALA A 11 1.90 0.08 -1.60
C ALA A 11 2.80 1.30 -1.86
N GLU A 12 3.51 1.36 -2.99
CA GLU A 12 4.24 2.56 -3.42
C GLU A 12 3.30 3.70 -3.80
N LEU A 13 2.21 3.40 -4.52
CA LEU A 13 1.20 4.39 -4.90
C LEU A 13 0.52 5.00 -3.67
N PHE A 14 0.14 4.18 -2.67
CA PHE A 14 -0.46 4.68 -1.43
C PHE A 14 0.51 5.49 -0.58
N ARG A 15 1.82 5.24 -0.69
CA ARG A 15 2.85 6.09 -0.07
C ARG A 15 2.98 7.43 -0.77
N ALA A 16 2.94 7.44 -2.10
CA ALA A 16 3.02 8.66 -2.90
C ALA A 16 1.76 9.53 -2.73
N ASP A 17 0.59 8.91 -2.59
CA ASP A 17 -0.69 9.59 -2.44
C ASP A 17 -1.56 8.95 -1.35
N PRO A 18 -1.40 9.40 -0.09
CA PRO A 18 -2.25 8.97 1.02
C PRO A 18 -3.72 9.40 0.87
N SER A 19 -4.01 10.47 0.12
CA SER A 19 -5.38 10.92 -0.13
C SER A 19 -6.11 9.93 -1.02
N TYR A 20 -5.49 9.51 -2.12
CA TYR A 20 -6.01 8.45 -2.99
C TYR A 20 -6.26 7.15 -2.24
N ALA A 21 -5.33 6.74 -1.36
CA ALA A 21 -5.49 5.56 -0.53
C ALA A 21 -6.75 5.64 0.37
N SER A 22 -7.03 6.82 0.93
CA SER A 22 -8.22 7.04 1.77
C SER A 22 -9.53 7.03 0.98
N GLU A 23 -9.52 7.58 -0.23
CA GLU A 23 -10.69 7.62 -1.13
C GLU A 23 -11.05 6.21 -1.59
N LEU A 24 -10.04 5.44 -2.01
CA LEU A 24 -10.21 4.05 -2.42
C LEU A 24 -10.72 3.17 -1.27
N LEU A 25 -10.24 3.38 -0.04
CA LEU A 25 -10.76 2.68 1.13
C LEU A 25 -12.24 3.00 1.40
N ALA A 26 -12.64 4.26 1.24
CA ALA A 26 -14.02 4.66 1.42
C ALA A 26 -14.95 4.08 0.34
N GLU A 27 -14.45 3.93 -0.90
CA GLU A 27 -15.15 3.28 -2.00
C GLU A 27 -15.35 1.79 -1.76
N VAL A 28 -14.28 1.05 -1.48
CA VAL A 28 -14.34 -0.41 -1.24
C VAL A 28 -15.23 -0.75 -0.03
N VAL A 29 -15.20 0.07 1.03
CA VAL A 29 -16.10 -0.10 2.19
C VAL A 29 -17.56 0.17 1.82
N ARG A 30 -17.83 1.09 0.90
CA ARG A 30 -19.18 1.40 0.43
C ARG A 30 -19.75 0.28 -0.43
N ASP A 31 -18.93 -0.29 -1.30
CA ASP A 31 -19.33 -1.37 -2.20
C ASP A 31 -19.49 -2.71 -1.48
N GLY A 32 -18.87 -2.84 -0.30
CA GLY A 32 -19.04 -4.00 0.59
C GLY A 32 -18.31 -5.25 0.12
N ASP A 33 -17.35 -5.10 -0.80
CA ASP A 33 -16.53 -6.20 -1.28
C ASP A 33 -15.47 -6.57 -0.23
N MET A 34 -15.68 -7.70 0.43
CA MET A 34 -14.79 -8.19 1.48
C MET A 34 -13.45 -8.70 0.92
N ASP A 35 -13.42 -9.17 -0.32
CA ASP A 35 -12.21 -9.68 -0.96
C ASP A 35 -11.31 -8.52 -1.38
N GLU A 36 -11.88 -7.48 -1.99
CA GLU A 36 -11.16 -6.24 -2.30
C GLU A 36 -10.68 -5.53 -1.03
N LEU A 37 -11.51 -5.49 0.03
CA LEU A 37 -11.11 -4.90 1.31
C LEU A 37 -9.92 -5.65 1.94
N ALA A 38 -9.87 -6.98 1.81
CA ALA A 38 -8.76 -7.78 2.32
C ALA A 38 -7.45 -7.51 1.55
N ILE A 39 -7.55 -7.34 0.22
CA ILE A 39 -6.41 -6.97 -0.64
C ILE A 39 -5.92 -5.57 -0.28
N LEU A 40 -6.83 -4.58 -0.24
CA LEU A 40 -6.50 -3.18 0.05
C LEU A 40 -5.82 -3.02 1.42
N LYS A 41 -6.31 -3.73 2.45
CA LYS A 41 -5.67 -3.76 3.78
C LYS A 41 -4.24 -4.29 3.73
N ARG A 42 -3.96 -5.33 2.94
CA ARG A 42 -2.61 -5.90 2.81
C ARG A 42 -1.66 -4.90 2.16
N GLN A 43 -2.12 -4.19 1.14
CA GLN A 43 -1.36 -3.15 0.43
C GLN A 43 -1.07 -1.95 1.33
N LEU A 44 -2.05 -1.49 2.12
CA LEU A 44 -1.86 -0.42 3.11
C LEU A 44 -0.89 -0.83 4.24
N LEU A 45 -0.99 -2.07 4.72
CA LEU A 45 -0.03 -2.59 5.69
C LEU A 45 1.38 -2.68 5.12
N SER A 46 1.53 -3.09 3.85
CA SER A 46 2.81 -3.11 3.17
C SER A 46 3.39 -1.69 3.02
N ALA A 47 2.56 -0.72 2.61
CA ALA A 47 2.93 0.69 2.54
C ALA A 47 3.44 1.23 3.89
N ALA A 48 2.76 0.88 4.98
CA ALA A 48 3.13 1.30 6.33
C ALA A 48 4.37 0.58 6.87
N LEU A 49 4.57 -0.70 6.53
CA LEU A 49 5.73 -1.48 6.98
C LEU A 49 7.02 -1.05 6.28
N THR A 50 6.97 -0.68 5.00
CA THR A 50 8.16 -0.14 4.30
C THR A 50 8.62 1.20 4.88
N MET A 51 7.77 1.93 5.64
CA MET A 51 8.22 3.10 6.41
C MET A 51 9.25 2.76 7.50
N ARG A 52 9.29 1.49 7.97
CA ARG A 52 10.26 1.02 8.99
C ARG A 52 11.59 0.57 8.40
N ASP A 53 11.63 0.26 7.11
CA ASP A 53 12.83 -0.15 6.39
C ASP A 53 13.40 1.03 5.59
N SER A 54 13.64 2.17 6.26
CA SER A 54 14.67 3.10 5.78
C SER A 54 16.02 2.61 6.33
N PRO A 55 16.77 1.74 5.61
CA PRO A 55 18.19 1.64 5.88
C PRO A 55 18.80 2.99 5.52
N GLY A 56 19.50 3.58 6.48
CA GLY A 56 20.09 4.90 6.33
C GLY A 56 20.89 5.03 5.04
N SER A 57 20.90 6.25 4.52
CA SER A 57 21.89 6.82 3.62
C SER A 57 23.20 6.02 3.60
N PHE A 58 23.36 5.10 2.65
CA PHE A 58 24.69 4.70 2.24
C PHE A 58 25.18 5.78 1.28
N SER A 59 25.79 6.81 1.87
CA SER A 59 26.66 7.74 1.19
C SER A 59 27.91 6.97 0.79
N GLU A 60 27.99 6.52 -0.45
CA GLU A 60 29.27 6.18 -1.05
C GLU A 60 29.94 7.49 -1.47
N SER A 61 31.01 7.84 -0.74
CA SER A 61 32.00 8.88 -1.06
C SER A 61 33.31 8.21 -1.49
#